data_AF-A0A1K1MD25-F1
#
_entry.id   AF-A0A1K1MD25-F1
#
_cell.length_a   1.000
_cell.length_b   1.000
_cell.length_c   1.000
_cell.angle_alpha   90.00
_cell.angle_beta   90.00
_cell.angle_gamma   90.00
#
_symmetry.space_group_name_H-M   'P 1'
#
loop_
_entity.id
_entity.type
_entity.pdbx_description
1 polymer ?
#
loop_
_entity_poly.entity_id
_entity_poly.type
_entity_poly.pdbx_seq_one_letter_code
_entity_poly.pdbx_strand_id
1 'polypeptide(L)'
;MYRNKNKIIICITAAILAVSAVGCGSSDKEKKGTEPKKTEPAVTTAAAVESPAESVEETGSASVSATASAEDYKAGELLTRTAALFEGAYTYEMEITFSDEPEIVTYRTQASDGSSVYVGFRREGGETLTSDTAYISTADGAVSADMNIKAYAATEDAGEMSIVRSVIENQLERTYTHIPQDTEGMTVEEYTYTGETFITVYDFYFDEEGTLKKYTASYNIEGEEQLIETAVVKKLSAEYEGGYFDKDFLADFTDFDAMTEDERLGFCQEICGKYGISTDDMYSMGITTDDLKRIDFDKFGELVYKFAPAADEKSDKDKKDSKADKDKKDKDDSSSESEEKKDSESQEDTSKE
;
A
#
# COMPACT_ATOMS: atom_id res chain seq x y z
N MET A 1 -4.76 34.04 -1.17
CA MET A 1 -4.14 34.36 0.14
C MET A 1 -4.21 33.09 1.00
N TYR A 2 -3.36 32.11 0.68
CA TYR A 2 -3.36 30.81 1.37
C TYR A 2 -2.41 30.90 2.56
N ARG A 3 -2.96 30.69 3.76
CA ARG A 3 -2.23 30.65 5.02
C ARG A 3 -1.45 29.35 5.10
N ASN A 4 -0.13 29.45 5.12
CA ASN A 4 0.78 28.42 5.62
C ASN A 4 0.29 27.90 6.96
N LYS A 5 -0.10 26.63 6.99
CA LYS A 5 -0.06 25.80 8.20
C LYS A 5 0.99 24.74 7.91
N ASN A 6 2.07 24.75 8.69
CA ASN A 6 3.08 23.71 8.76
C ASN A 6 2.38 22.36 8.99
N LYS A 7 2.02 21.66 7.92
CA LYS A 7 1.77 20.23 7.94
C LYS A 7 3.06 19.63 7.41
N ILE A 8 3.90 19.12 8.31
CA ILE A 8 4.97 18.20 7.92
C ILE A 8 4.24 16.95 7.43
N ILE A 9 3.99 16.89 6.12
CA ILE A 9 3.56 15.68 5.45
C ILE A 9 4.87 14.93 5.22
N ILE A 10 5.19 14.04 6.15
CA ILE A 10 6.23 13.04 5.92
C ILE A 10 5.70 12.17 4.78
N CYS A 11 6.28 12.30 3.59
CA CYS A 11 6.06 11.37 2.49
C CYS A 11 6.65 10.02 2.91
N ILE A 12 5.89 9.27 3.69
CA ILE A 12 6.11 7.84 3.89
C ILE A 12 5.51 7.20 2.63
N THR A 13 6.30 7.10 1.57
CA THR A 13 5.94 6.32 0.39
C THR A 13 5.58 4.91 0.83
N ALA A 14 4.29 4.60 0.80
CA ALA A 14 3.67 3.27 0.67
C ALA A 14 4.41 2.02 1.23
N ALA A 15 5.06 2.10 2.41
CA ALA A 15 5.57 0.95 3.15
C ALA A 15 4.76 0.66 4.44
N ILE A 16 3.58 1.26 4.59
CA ILE A 16 2.61 0.91 5.64
C ILE A 16 1.48 0.07 5.02
N LEU A 17 1.83 -1.07 4.42
CA LEU A 17 0.88 -2.17 4.16
C LEU A 17 1.48 -3.56 4.44
N ALA A 18 2.72 -3.66 4.95
CA ALA A 18 3.41 -4.93 5.18
C ALA A 18 3.68 -5.28 6.67
N VAL A 19 2.98 -4.66 7.63
CA VAL A 19 3.06 -5.09 9.05
C VAL A 19 1.68 -5.39 9.62
N SER A 20 1.08 -6.49 9.16
CA SER A 20 0.04 -7.18 9.94
C SER A 20 0.19 -8.69 9.79
N ALA A 21 1.27 -9.23 10.35
CA ALA A 21 1.40 -10.67 10.62
C ALA A 21 2.39 -10.98 11.75
N VAL A 22 2.11 -10.54 12.98
CA VAL A 22 2.50 -11.31 14.18
C VAL A 22 1.30 -11.40 15.11
N GLY A 23 0.53 -12.47 14.93
CA GLY A 23 -0.47 -12.87 15.91
C GLY A 23 0.20 -13.34 17.19
N CYS A 24 0.18 -12.52 18.23
CA CYS A 24 0.33 -13.02 19.59
C CYS A 24 -0.99 -13.70 20.02
N GLY A 25 -1.16 -14.95 19.60
CA GLY A 25 -2.09 -15.88 20.22
C GLY A 25 -1.57 -16.24 21.61
N SER A 26 -2.10 -15.55 22.64
CA SER A 26 -1.96 -15.97 24.02
C SER A 26 -2.63 -17.33 24.22
N SER A 27 -1.84 -18.36 24.53
CA SER A 27 -2.36 -19.55 25.18
C SER A 27 -1.50 -19.89 26.39
N ASP A 28 -2.07 -19.59 27.55
CA ASP A 28 -1.61 -19.99 28.87
C ASP A 28 -1.23 -21.48 28.93
N LYS A 29 -0.03 -21.75 29.45
CA LYS A 29 0.22 -22.97 30.24
C LYS A 29 1.09 -22.63 31.44
N GLU A 30 0.43 -22.60 32.60
CA GLU A 30 1.03 -22.69 33.93
C GLU A 30 2.11 -23.79 33.99
N LYS A 31 3.26 -23.49 34.59
CA LYS A 31 3.92 -24.41 35.54
C LYS A 31 4.64 -23.65 36.67
N LYS A 32 4.19 -23.95 37.89
CA LYS A 32 4.80 -23.63 39.19
C LYS A 32 6.20 -24.27 39.34
N GLY A 33 7.07 -23.62 40.13
CA GLY A 33 8.04 -24.35 40.95
C GLY A 33 9.34 -23.64 41.38
N THR A 34 9.29 -22.97 42.54
CA THR A 34 10.29 -23.01 43.66
C THR A 34 11.69 -22.35 43.56
N GLU A 35 11.85 -21.29 44.37
CA GLU A 35 13.03 -20.61 44.98
C GLU A 35 14.06 -21.52 45.73
N PRO A 36 15.11 -21.01 46.45
CA PRO A 36 16.05 -19.86 46.30
C PRO A 36 17.53 -20.16 46.76
N LYS A 37 18.50 -19.24 46.58
CA LYS A 37 19.45 -18.71 47.63
C LYS A 37 20.72 -18.00 47.10
N LYS A 38 20.81 -16.70 47.41
CA LYS A 38 21.72 -16.02 48.37
C LYS A 38 23.25 -16.22 48.29
N THR A 39 23.99 -15.15 47.95
CA THR A 39 25.14 -14.64 48.73
C THR A 39 25.53 -13.20 48.36
N GLU A 40 25.33 -12.27 49.30
CA GLU A 40 26.14 -11.04 49.56
C GLU A 40 27.33 -11.42 50.48
N PRO A 41 28.37 -10.58 50.77
CA PRO A 41 28.38 -9.12 51.09
C PRO A 41 29.63 -8.36 50.50
N ALA A 42 30.04 -7.11 50.78
CA ALA A 42 29.87 -6.09 51.83
C ALA A 42 30.23 -4.69 51.23
N VAL A 43 29.47 -3.58 51.43
CA VAL A 43 29.45 -2.59 52.56
C VAL A 43 30.79 -1.84 52.74
N THR A 44 30.90 -0.49 52.76
CA THR A 44 30.57 0.44 53.89
C THR A 44 30.71 1.93 53.43
N THR A 45 29.65 2.78 53.53
CA THR A 45 29.38 3.91 54.50
C THR A 45 30.07 5.26 54.23
N ALA A 46 29.55 6.47 54.51
CA ALA A 46 28.39 7.07 55.19
C ALA A 46 28.27 8.55 54.67
N ALA A 47 27.32 9.46 54.97
CA ALA A 47 26.37 9.67 56.05
C ALA A 47 25.27 10.66 55.58
N ALA A 48 24.12 10.64 56.26
CA ALA A 48 22.91 11.42 56.02
C ALA A 48 22.90 12.80 56.73
N VAL A 49 22.07 13.73 56.22
CA VAL A 49 21.37 14.77 57.00
C VAL A 49 19.95 14.97 56.40
N GLU A 50 19.01 15.29 57.29
CA GLU A 50 17.55 15.16 57.31
C GLU A 50 16.69 15.99 56.31
N SER A 51 15.44 15.51 56.14
CA SER A 51 14.28 16.09 55.42
C SER A 51 13.66 17.34 56.11
N PRO A 52 12.70 18.05 55.47
CA PRO A 52 11.28 17.66 55.62
C PRO A 52 10.43 17.79 54.34
N ALA A 53 9.30 17.09 54.35
CA ALA A 53 8.30 17.01 53.29
C ALA A 53 7.44 18.28 53.14
N GLU A 54 7.00 18.61 51.92
CA GLU A 54 5.58 18.63 51.51
C GLU A 54 5.37 19.09 50.05
N SER A 55 4.38 18.44 49.42
CA SER A 55 3.45 18.88 48.36
C SER A 55 3.93 19.32 46.96
N VAL A 56 3.53 18.49 45.97
CA VAL A 56 2.82 18.77 44.70
C VAL A 56 3.04 20.15 44.04
N GLU A 57 3.66 20.17 42.85
CA GLU A 57 2.96 20.47 41.58
C GLU A 57 3.91 20.37 40.38
N GLU A 58 3.37 19.74 39.35
CA GLU A 58 3.90 19.52 38.02
C GLU A 58 3.85 20.85 37.24
N THR A 59 5.00 21.50 37.01
CA THR A 59 5.11 22.57 36.02
C THR A 59 6.51 22.66 35.42
N GLY A 60 6.62 22.25 34.15
CA GLY A 60 7.28 23.07 33.13
C GLY A 60 8.76 22.84 32.84
N SER A 61 9.04 22.83 31.53
CA SER A 61 10.33 22.99 30.86
C SER A 61 11.09 21.67 30.58
N ALA A 62 11.36 21.27 29.33
CA ALA A 62 11.57 22.06 28.13
C ALA A 62 10.95 21.38 26.90
N SER A 63 10.12 22.14 26.18
CA SER A 63 9.94 21.95 24.74
C SER A 63 11.31 22.12 24.10
N VAL A 64 11.85 21.06 23.50
CA VAL A 64 12.95 21.20 22.54
C VAL A 64 12.31 21.76 21.29
N SER A 65 12.18 23.08 21.28
CA SER A 65 11.91 23.84 20.08
C SER A 65 13.06 23.53 19.12
N ALA A 66 12.78 22.80 18.05
CA ALA A 66 13.62 22.80 16.87
C ALA A 66 13.50 24.18 16.22
N THR A 67 14.03 25.21 16.88
CA THR A 67 14.56 26.36 16.17
C THR A 67 15.95 25.97 15.73
N ALA A 68 16.01 25.16 14.68
CA ALA A 68 17.12 25.31 13.76
C ALA A 68 17.13 26.78 13.36
N SER A 69 18.16 27.50 13.80
CA SER A 69 18.52 28.77 13.20
C SER A 69 18.43 28.57 11.69
N ALA A 70 17.72 29.45 10.98
CA ALA A 70 17.71 29.49 9.53
C ALA A 70 19.12 29.83 9.03
N GLU A 71 20.03 28.85 9.10
CA GLU A 71 21.17 28.79 8.21
C GLU A 71 20.58 28.63 6.80
N ASP A 72 21.10 29.40 5.85
CA ASP A 72 20.59 29.49 4.49
C ASP A 72 20.48 28.08 3.88
N TYR A 73 19.27 27.52 3.89
CA TYR A 73 18.99 26.26 3.22
C TYR A 73 19.42 26.37 1.76
N LYS A 74 20.34 25.50 1.35
CA LYS A 74 20.84 25.43 -0.03
C LYS A 74 20.66 24.02 -0.53
N ALA A 75 19.49 23.78 -1.12
CA ALA A 75 19.31 22.67 -2.02
C ALA A 75 20.41 22.64 -3.09
N GLY A 76 20.74 21.44 -3.56
CA GLY A 76 21.59 21.28 -4.73
C GLY A 76 20.93 21.85 -5.99
N GLU A 77 21.78 22.33 -6.90
CA GLU A 77 21.32 23.06 -8.10
C GLU A 77 20.52 22.14 -9.04
N LEU A 78 20.86 20.85 -9.11
CA LEU A 78 20.20 19.90 -10.00
C LEU A 78 18.81 19.52 -9.47
N LEU A 79 18.70 19.22 -8.17
CA LEU A 79 17.38 18.94 -7.58
C LEU A 79 16.48 20.17 -7.62
N THR A 80 17.04 21.38 -7.36
CA THR A 80 16.28 22.64 -7.47
C THR A 80 15.73 22.85 -8.89
N ARG A 81 16.57 22.64 -9.92
CA ARG A 81 16.14 22.73 -11.33
C ARG A 81 15.05 21.72 -11.65
N THR A 82 15.18 20.50 -11.15
CA THR A 82 14.21 19.42 -11.36
C THR A 82 12.88 19.75 -10.68
N ALA A 83 12.92 20.25 -9.44
CA ALA A 83 11.72 20.65 -8.69
C ALA A 83 10.92 21.76 -9.40
N ALA A 84 11.60 22.70 -10.04
CA ALA A 84 10.95 23.77 -10.80
C ALA A 84 10.09 23.27 -11.97
N LEU A 85 10.37 22.07 -12.52
CA LEU A 85 9.54 21.47 -13.57
C LEU A 85 8.12 21.17 -13.09
N PHE A 86 7.94 20.93 -11.78
CA PHE A 86 6.65 20.59 -11.20
C PHE A 86 5.78 21.80 -10.83
N GLU A 87 6.23 23.03 -11.11
CA GLU A 87 5.44 24.25 -10.88
C GLU A 87 4.39 24.52 -11.98
N GLY A 88 4.58 23.92 -13.17
CA GLY A 88 3.73 24.14 -14.34
C GLY A 88 3.04 22.88 -14.84
N ALA A 89 2.92 22.78 -16.17
CA ALA A 89 2.54 21.55 -16.82
C ALA A 89 3.72 20.57 -16.83
N TYR A 90 3.47 19.29 -16.58
CA TYR A 90 4.51 18.27 -16.60
C TYR A 90 3.94 16.87 -16.79
N THR A 91 4.83 15.95 -17.17
CA THR A 91 4.63 14.51 -17.09
C THR A 91 5.87 13.88 -16.44
N TYR A 92 5.63 13.04 -15.44
CA TYR A 92 6.66 12.33 -14.68
C TYR A 92 6.26 10.87 -14.51
N GLU A 93 7.05 9.96 -15.07
CA GLU A 93 6.80 8.52 -15.00
C GLU A 93 8.01 7.81 -14.40
N MET A 94 7.73 6.86 -13.53
CA MET A 94 8.75 6.09 -12.85
C MET A 94 8.33 4.64 -12.62
N GLU A 95 9.34 3.82 -12.46
CA GLU A 95 9.25 2.43 -12.03
C GLU A 95 9.96 2.33 -10.68
N ILE A 96 9.25 1.84 -9.68
CA ILE A 96 9.69 1.77 -8.28
C ILE A 96 9.77 0.29 -7.88
N THR A 97 10.87 -0.09 -7.25
CA THR A 97 11.06 -1.40 -6.60
C THR A 97 11.51 -1.21 -5.17
N PHE A 98 11.21 -2.20 -4.33
CA PHE A 98 11.64 -2.25 -2.94
C PHE A 98 12.58 -3.45 -2.73
N SER A 99 13.53 -3.33 -1.80
CA SER A 99 14.57 -4.35 -1.59
C SER A 99 14.07 -5.64 -0.94
N ASP A 100 12.96 -5.58 -0.20
CA ASP A 100 12.31 -6.71 0.47
C ASP A 100 11.37 -7.50 -0.47
N GLU A 101 10.77 -6.82 -1.45
CA GLU A 101 9.91 -7.40 -2.48
C GLU A 101 10.39 -7.03 -3.90
N PRO A 102 11.62 -7.43 -4.32
CA PRO A 102 12.22 -6.99 -5.58
C PRO A 102 11.50 -7.49 -6.84
N GLU A 103 10.66 -8.52 -6.72
CA GLU A 103 9.81 -9.04 -7.78
C GLU A 103 8.55 -8.19 -8.01
N ILE A 104 8.21 -7.32 -7.06
CA ILE A 104 7.06 -6.42 -7.16
C ILE A 104 7.52 -5.07 -7.72
N VAL A 105 6.89 -4.66 -8.81
CA VAL A 105 7.22 -3.42 -9.52
C VAL A 105 6.03 -2.48 -9.45
N THR A 106 6.25 -1.26 -8.96
CA THR A 106 5.23 -0.20 -8.94
C THR A 106 5.53 0.83 -10.02
N TYR A 107 4.64 0.97 -10.98
CA TYR A 107 4.64 2.04 -11.96
C TYR A 107 3.85 3.22 -11.41
N ARG A 108 4.49 4.39 -11.36
CA ARG A 108 3.84 5.64 -10.97
C ARG A 108 3.91 6.64 -12.11
N THR A 109 2.77 7.22 -12.42
CA THR A 109 2.65 8.35 -13.33
C THR A 109 2.13 9.55 -12.57
N GLN A 110 2.76 10.69 -12.72
CA GLN A 110 2.27 11.98 -12.23
C GLN A 110 2.26 12.97 -13.39
N ALA A 111 1.12 13.59 -13.63
CA ALA A 111 0.97 14.60 -14.67
C ALA A 111 0.21 15.81 -14.14
N SER A 112 0.52 16.98 -14.68
CA SER A 112 -0.18 18.22 -14.40
C SER A 112 -0.40 18.97 -15.69
N ASP A 113 -1.60 19.49 -15.92
CA ASP A 113 -1.88 20.45 -16.99
C ASP A 113 -1.69 21.91 -16.53
N GLY A 114 -1.19 22.10 -15.30
CA GLY A 114 -1.04 23.38 -14.62
C GLY A 114 -2.26 23.80 -13.79
N SER A 115 -3.41 23.13 -13.94
CA SER A 115 -4.63 23.36 -13.17
C SER A 115 -5.10 22.11 -12.42
N SER A 116 -4.91 20.95 -13.03
CA SER A 116 -5.29 19.63 -12.52
C SER A 116 -4.05 18.77 -12.38
N VAL A 117 -4.04 17.92 -11.36
CA VAL A 117 -2.99 16.94 -11.11
C VAL A 117 -3.58 15.54 -11.18
N TYR A 118 -2.90 14.66 -11.90
CA TYR A 118 -3.27 13.27 -12.11
C TYR A 118 -2.13 12.41 -11.59
N VAL A 119 -2.42 11.48 -10.70
CA VAL A 119 -1.45 10.52 -10.16
C VAL A 119 -2.00 9.12 -10.38
N GLY A 120 -1.29 8.28 -11.12
CA GLY A 120 -1.65 6.87 -11.32
C GLY A 120 -0.61 5.96 -10.68
N PHE A 121 -1.08 4.90 -10.05
CA PHE A 121 -0.28 3.82 -9.48
C PHE A 121 -0.76 2.50 -10.05
N ARG A 122 0.17 1.73 -10.60
CA ARG A 122 -0.08 0.36 -11.01
C ARG A 122 1.03 -0.51 -10.48
N ARG A 123 0.70 -1.57 -9.78
CA ARG A 123 1.68 -2.53 -9.29
C ARG A 123 1.56 -3.85 -10.04
N GLU A 124 2.68 -4.47 -10.34
CA GLU A 124 2.80 -5.78 -10.98
C GLU A 124 3.65 -6.71 -10.11
N GLY A 125 3.39 -8.02 -10.19
CA GLY A 125 4.01 -9.03 -9.32
C GLY A 125 3.19 -9.29 -8.05
N GLY A 126 3.62 -10.28 -7.25
CA GLY A 126 2.93 -10.67 -6.01
C GLY A 126 1.85 -11.75 -6.18
N GLU A 127 1.37 -12.29 -5.05
CA GLU A 127 0.42 -13.41 -5.00
C GLU A 127 -1.05 -12.94 -5.00
N THR A 128 -1.32 -11.71 -4.56
CA THR A 128 -2.67 -11.12 -4.49
C THR A 128 -2.88 -10.07 -5.57
N LEU A 129 -4.13 -9.64 -5.73
CA LEU A 129 -4.44 -8.50 -6.59
C LEU A 129 -3.62 -7.29 -6.14
N THR A 130 -2.89 -6.71 -7.06
CA THR A 130 -2.08 -5.53 -6.81
C THR A 130 -2.87 -4.25 -7.04
N SER A 131 -2.53 -3.21 -6.26
CA SER A 131 -3.16 -1.89 -6.38
C SER A 131 -3.00 -1.32 -7.80
N ASP A 132 -4.15 -0.96 -8.38
CA ASP A 132 -4.26 -0.16 -9.60
C ASP A 132 -5.21 0.99 -9.26
N THR A 133 -4.64 2.13 -8.91
CA THR A 133 -5.34 3.28 -8.32
C THR A 133 -4.91 4.59 -8.97
N ALA A 134 -5.78 5.59 -8.90
CA ALA A 134 -5.55 6.90 -9.47
C ALA A 134 -6.11 7.98 -8.55
N TYR A 135 -5.41 9.10 -8.48
CA TYR A 135 -5.81 10.30 -7.77
C TYR A 135 -5.93 11.42 -8.79
N ILE A 136 -7.07 12.09 -8.81
CA ILE A 136 -7.36 13.16 -9.74
C ILE A 136 -7.74 14.37 -8.91
N SER A 137 -6.90 15.40 -8.92
CA SER A 137 -7.12 16.66 -8.22
C SER A 137 -7.41 17.75 -9.24
N THR A 138 -8.57 18.38 -9.13
CA THR A 138 -9.01 19.47 -10.02
C THR A 138 -9.53 20.65 -9.19
N ALA A 139 -9.90 21.74 -9.86
CA ALA A 139 -10.57 22.87 -9.21
C ALA A 139 -11.91 22.49 -8.54
N ASP A 140 -12.56 21.41 -9.00
CA ASP A 140 -13.86 20.96 -8.48
C ASP A 140 -13.73 20.05 -7.25
N GLY A 141 -12.51 19.63 -6.91
CA GLY A 141 -12.23 18.69 -5.82
C GLY A 141 -11.23 17.62 -6.23
N ALA A 142 -10.92 16.72 -5.30
CA ALA A 142 -10.06 15.56 -5.52
C ALA A 142 -10.85 14.26 -5.35
N VAL A 143 -10.52 13.28 -6.17
CA VAL A 143 -11.10 11.92 -6.12
C VAL A 143 -10.00 10.87 -6.15
N SER A 144 -10.22 9.77 -5.43
CA SER A 144 -9.46 8.54 -5.56
C SER A 144 -10.31 7.55 -6.36
N ALA A 145 -9.71 6.90 -7.35
CA ALA A 145 -10.33 5.91 -8.21
C ALA A 145 -9.58 4.60 -8.13
N ASP A 146 -10.32 3.50 -8.22
CA ASP A 146 -9.79 2.14 -8.19
C ASP A 146 -10.14 1.42 -9.49
N MET A 147 -9.13 1.02 -10.24
CA MET A 147 -9.28 0.47 -11.59
C MET A 147 -9.74 -0.99 -11.58
N ASN A 148 -9.55 -1.69 -10.47
CA ASN A 148 -9.97 -3.06 -10.26
C ASN A 148 -11.46 -3.13 -9.88
N ILE A 149 -11.86 -2.26 -8.95
CA ILE A 149 -13.21 -2.13 -8.43
C ILE A 149 -14.11 -1.36 -9.41
N LYS A 150 -13.54 -0.49 -10.25
CA LYS A 150 -14.26 0.42 -11.16
C LYS A 150 -15.20 1.38 -10.41
N ALA A 151 -14.68 1.95 -9.32
CA ALA A 151 -15.35 2.97 -8.55
C ALA A 151 -14.39 4.07 -8.12
N TYR A 152 -14.94 5.21 -7.73
CA TYR A 152 -14.19 6.34 -7.18
C TYR A 152 -14.95 6.95 -5.99
N ALA A 153 -14.23 7.66 -5.13
CA ALA A 153 -14.77 8.42 -4.03
C ALA A 153 -14.07 9.78 -3.91
N ALA A 154 -14.72 10.73 -3.23
CA ALA A 154 -14.06 11.98 -2.89
C ALA A 154 -12.93 11.73 -1.88
N THR A 155 -11.84 12.47 -2.02
CA THR A 155 -10.70 12.37 -1.10
C THR A 155 -10.13 13.74 -0.77
N GLU A 156 -9.51 13.85 0.40
CA GLU A 156 -8.67 15.01 0.75
C GLU A 156 -7.22 14.83 0.28
N ASP A 157 -6.85 13.61 -0.13
CA ASP A 157 -5.53 13.29 -0.65
C ASP A 157 -5.46 13.58 -2.15
N ALA A 158 -4.63 14.55 -2.54
CA ALA A 158 -4.39 14.86 -3.95
C ALA A 158 -3.45 13.85 -4.63
N GLY A 159 -3.13 12.74 -3.95
CA GLY A 159 -2.03 11.85 -4.26
C GLY A 159 -0.72 12.43 -3.71
N GLU A 160 0.19 11.54 -3.30
CA GLU A 160 1.50 11.97 -2.81
C GLU A 160 2.21 12.88 -3.83
N MET A 161 2.89 13.92 -3.35
CA MET A 161 3.73 14.77 -4.20
C MET A 161 4.94 13.99 -4.72
N SER A 162 5.57 14.49 -5.78
CA SER A 162 6.87 13.96 -6.20
C SER A 162 7.87 14.13 -5.04
N ILE A 163 8.65 13.09 -4.73
CA ILE A 163 9.66 13.14 -3.67
C ILE A 163 10.64 14.29 -3.88
N VAL A 164 10.93 14.63 -5.14
CA VAL A 164 11.76 15.78 -5.52
C VAL A 164 11.22 17.08 -4.93
N ARG A 165 9.90 17.32 -5.03
CA ARG A 165 9.28 18.50 -4.43
C ARG A 165 9.31 18.43 -2.91
N SER A 166 8.99 17.27 -2.35
CA SER A 166 8.94 17.09 -0.91
C SER A 166 10.28 17.40 -0.24
N VAL A 167 11.40 17.00 -0.85
CA VAL A 167 12.75 17.32 -0.34
C VAL A 167 13.01 18.83 -0.31
N ILE A 168 12.63 19.55 -1.37
CA ILE A 168 12.82 21.01 -1.48
C ILE A 168 11.87 21.78 -0.55
N GLU A 169 10.59 21.43 -0.54
CA GLU A 169 9.56 22.11 0.24
C GLU A 169 9.76 21.93 1.75
N ASN A 170 10.23 20.74 2.17
CA ASN A 170 10.58 20.47 3.57
C ASN A 170 12.00 20.90 3.95
N GLN A 171 12.76 21.48 3.02
CA GLN A 171 14.13 21.95 3.25
C GLN A 171 15.05 20.88 3.86
N LEU A 172 14.97 19.64 3.37
CA LEU A 172 15.77 18.55 3.93
C LEU A 172 17.26 18.82 3.75
N GLU A 173 18.05 18.53 4.78
CA GLU A 173 19.47 18.81 4.79
C GLU A 173 20.18 18.09 3.64
N ARG A 174 20.99 18.83 2.88
CA ARG A 174 21.86 18.25 1.86
C ARG A 174 23.08 17.64 2.55
N THR A 175 23.31 16.35 2.31
CA THR A 175 24.38 15.57 2.93
C THR A 175 25.29 14.94 1.88
N TYR A 176 26.34 14.25 2.32
CA TYR A 176 27.37 13.63 1.47
C TYR A 176 27.92 12.33 2.10
N THR A 177 27.10 11.67 2.89
CA THR A 177 27.51 10.63 3.84
C THR A 177 27.54 9.23 3.24
N HIS A 178 26.74 8.99 2.20
CA HIS A 178 26.45 7.69 1.62
C HIS A 178 26.52 7.65 0.09
N ILE A 179 26.98 8.72 -0.57
CA ILE A 179 27.13 8.75 -2.04
C ILE A 179 27.82 7.47 -2.53
N PRO A 180 27.14 6.63 -3.32
CA PRO A 180 27.70 5.37 -3.79
C PRO A 180 28.98 5.60 -4.60
N GLN A 181 29.96 4.70 -4.46
CA GLN A 181 31.22 4.83 -5.19
C GLN A 181 31.08 4.53 -6.69
N ASP A 182 30.09 3.73 -7.07
CA ASP A 182 29.77 3.40 -8.46
C ASP A 182 28.48 4.12 -8.87
N THR A 183 28.65 5.33 -9.39
CA THR A 183 27.53 6.15 -9.88
C THR A 183 27.32 6.01 -11.38
N GLU A 184 28.05 5.11 -12.06
CA GLU A 184 28.01 4.96 -13.52
C GLU A 184 28.26 6.28 -14.29
N GLY A 185 29.05 7.20 -13.71
CA GLY A 185 29.32 8.52 -14.28
C GLY A 185 28.26 9.58 -14.01
N MET A 186 27.20 9.26 -13.25
CA MET A 186 26.17 10.21 -12.84
C MET A 186 26.66 11.12 -11.70
N THR A 187 26.13 12.34 -11.69
CA THR A 187 26.24 13.26 -10.55
C THR A 187 25.18 12.92 -9.52
N VAL A 188 25.55 12.84 -8.24
CA VAL A 188 24.63 12.49 -7.16
C VAL A 188 24.45 13.66 -6.19
N GLU A 189 23.20 13.97 -5.85
CA GLU A 189 22.87 14.85 -4.73
C GLU A 189 22.15 14.05 -3.64
N GLU A 190 22.69 14.07 -2.42
CA GLU A 190 22.17 13.33 -1.27
C GLU A 190 21.46 14.28 -0.28
N TYR A 191 20.35 13.82 0.30
CA TYR A 191 19.59 14.53 1.31
C TYR A 191 19.18 13.58 2.43
N THR A 192 19.25 14.05 3.68
CA THR A 192 18.92 13.22 4.84
C THR A 192 17.81 13.84 5.67
N TYR A 193 16.86 12.99 6.06
CA TYR A 193 15.91 13.26 7.13
C TYR A 193 16.29 12.41 8.35
N THR A 194 16.43 13.05 9.52
CA THR A 194 16.71 12.36 10.79
C THR A 194 15.54 12.58 11.74
N GLY A 195 14.80 11.51 12.01
CA GLY A 195 13.79 11.43 13.07
C GLY A 195 14.37 10.89 14.38
N GLU A 196 13.52 10.72 15.39
CA GLU A 196 13.95 10.18 16.69
C GLU A 196 14.38 8.70 16.60
N THR A 197 13.64 7.89 15.84
CA THR A 197 13.83 6.43 15.74
C THR A 197 14.14 5.94 14.33
N PHE A 198 14.21 6.86 13.36
CA PHE A 198 14.44 6.51 11.96
C PHE A 198 15.25 7.58 11.23
N ILE A 199 16.02 7.13 10.23
CA ILE A 199 16.80 7.97 9.32
C ILE A 199 16.44 7.59 7.90
N THR A 200 16.10 8.58 7.07
CA THR A 200 15.86 8.40 5.64
C THR A 200 16.92 9.15 4.85
N VAL A 201 17.61 8.44 3.96
CA VAL A 201 18.61 9.03 3.05
C VAL A 201 18.08 8.94 1.62
N TYR A 202 18.04 10.07 0.93
CA TYR A 202 17.64 10.18 -0.48
C TYR A 202 18.86 10.48 -1.33
N ASP A 203 19.15 9.65 -2.33
CA ASP A 203 20.15 9.92 -3.35
C ASP A 203 19.48 10.16 -4.69
N PHE A 204 19.73 11.32 -5.30
CA PHE A 204 19.22 11.67 -6.63
C PHE A 204 20.35 11.60 -7.65
N TYR A 205 20.16 10.82 -8.71
CA TYR A 205 21.17 10.54 -9.73
C TYR A 205 20.83 11.29 -11.02
N PHE A 206 21.76 12.14 -11.46
CA PHE A 206 21.63 12.99 -12.63
C PHE A 206 22.65 12.59 -13.71
N ASP A 207 22.22 12.57 -14.97
CA ASP A 207 23.13 12.38 -16.10
C ASP A 207 24.05 13.60 -16.33
N GLU A 208 24.93 13.51 -17.34
CA GLU A 208 25.85 14.59 -17.71
C GLU A 208 25.15 15.91 -18.09
N GLU A 209 23.89 15.84 -18.53
CA GLU A 209 23.05 16.98 -18.89
C GLU A 209 22.34 17.59 -17.66
N GLY A 210 22.42 16.92 -16.51
CA GLY A 210 21.74 17.32 -15.27
C GLY A 210 20.28 16.88 -15.21
N THR A 211 19.90 15.87 -15.99
CA THR A 211 18.55 15.29 -15.99
C THR A 211 18.45 14.16 -14.98
N LEU A 212 17.42 14.18 -14.12
CA LEU A 212 17.17 13.13 -13.14
C LEU A 212 16.87 11.79 -13.86
N LYS A 213 17.62 10.73 -13.51
CA LYS A 213 17.42 9.37 -14.06
C LYS A 213 16.93 8.37 -13.04
N LYS A 214 17.30 8.55 -11.78
CA LYS A 214 16.98 7.61 -10.70
C LYS A 214 16.99 8.35 -9.37
N TYR A 215 16.25 7.87 -8.40
CA TYR A 215 16.55 8.11 -6.99
C TYR A 215 16.52 6.81 -6.18
N THR A 216 17.24 6.81 -5.06
CA THR A 216 17.12 5.77 -4.03
C THR A 216 16.70 6.43 -2.73
N ALA A 217 15.81 5.78 -1.98
CA ALA A 217 15.47 6.16 -0.62
C ALA A 217 15.77 4.99 0.32
N SER A 218 16.69 5.21 1.26
CA SER A 218 17.09 4.21 2.25
C SER A 218 16.41 4.52 3.57
N TYR A 219 15.52 3.64 4.03
CA TYR A 219 14.81 3.75 5.29
C TYR A 219 15.53 2.91 6.35
N ASN A 220 16.04 3.57 7.38
CA ASN A 220 16.71 2.94 8.50
C ASN A 220 15.89 3.16 9.76
N ILE A 221 15.28 2.11 10.28
CA ILE A 221 14.52 2.14 11.54
C ILE A 221 15.34 1.39 12.59
N GLU A 222 15.42 1.93 13.81
CA GLU A 222 16.15 1.28 14.88
C GLU A 222 15.60 -0.14 15.16
N GLY A 223 16.44 -1.15 14.97
CA GLY A 223 16.11 -2.56 15.22
C GLY A 223 15.48 -3.30 14.03
N GLU A 224 15.30 -2.65 12.88
CA GLU A 224 14.76 -3.28 11.67
C GLU A 224 15.82 -3.38 10.57
N GLU A 225 15.59 -4.27 9.60
CA GLU A 225 16.42 -4.33 8.39
C GLU A 225 16.19 -3.07 7.55
N GLN A 226 17.25 -2.60 6.90
CA GLN A 226 17.15 -1.44 6.02
C GLN A 226 16.28 -1.78 4.81
N LEU A 227 15.26 -0.95 4.56
CA LEU A 227 14.45 -1.00 3.36
C LEU A 227 14.99 0.01 2.34
N ILE A 228 15.19 -0.41 1.10
CA ILE A 228 15.63 0.47 0.01
C ILE A 228 14.54 0.53 -1.06
N GLU A 229 14.01 1.73 -1.28
CA GLU A 229 13.20 2.05 -2.45
C GLU A 229 14.13 2.53 -3.58
N THR A 230 13.99 1.94 -4.76
CA THR A 230 14.69 2.38 -5.97
C THR A 230 13.66 2.82 -7.00
N ALA A 231 13.73 4.07 -7.42
CA ALA A 231 12.85 4.61 -8.44
C ALA A 231 13.64 5.02 -9.68
N VAL A 232 13.36 4.37 -10.80
CA VAL A 232 13.94 4.68 -12.11
C VAL A 232 12.99 5.60 -12.87
N VAL A 233 13.48 6.78 -13.24
CA VAL A 233 12.73 7.76 -14.03
C VAL A 233 12.67 7.28 -15.48
N LYS A 234 11.47 6.94 -15.94
CA LYS A 234 11.23 6.54 -17.34
C LYS A 234 10.96 7.77 -18.21
N LYS A 235 10.34 8.80 -17.63
CA LYS A 235 9.99 10.04 -18.32
C LYS A 235 9.94 11.21 -17.36
N LEU A 236 10.48 12.34 -17.77
CA LEU A 236 10.35 13.61 -17.08
C LEU A 236 10.30 14.72 -18.13
N SER A 237 9.18 15.43 -18.19
CA SER A 237 8.88 16.42 -19.22
C SER A 237 8.24 17.66 -18.58
N ALA A 238 8.58 18.84 -19.12
CA ALA A 238 7.98 20.13 -18.75
C ALA A 238 6.69 20.43 -19.55
N GLU A 239 6.11 19.40 -20.16
CA GLU A 239 4.89 19.48 -20.94
C GLU A 239 3.89 18.43 -20.42
N TYR A 240 2.60 18.77 -20.48
CA TYR A 240 1.53 17.81 -20.25
C TYR A 240 1.29 17.01 -21.53
N GLU A 241 1.60 15.72 -21.50
CA GLU A 241 1.50 14.88 -22.70
C GLU A 241 0.14 14.19 -22.88
N GLY A 242 -0.86 14.50 -22.03
CA GLY A 242 -2.25 14.05 -22.22
C GLY A 242 -2.46 12.55 -22.06
N GLY A 243 -3.73 12.11 -22.11
CA GLY A 243 -4.10 10.69 -22.12
C GLY A 243 -4.06 9.97 -20.78
N TYR A 244 -3.69 10.67 -19.70
CA TYR A 244 -3.73 10.14 -18.34
C TYR A 244 -4.97 10.70 -17.63
N PHE A 245 -5.98 9.84 -17.44
CA PHE A 245 -7.06 10.04 -16.47
C PHE A 245 -7.89 11.33 -16.62
N ASP A 246 -8.28 11.72 -17.85
CA ASP A 246 -9.21 12.86 -18.05
C ASP A 246 -10.61 12.59 -17.47
N LYS A 247 -11.52 13.59 -17.40
CA LYS A 247 -12.86 13.36 -16.80
C LYS A 247 -13.69 12.28 -17.50
N ASP A 248 -13.41 12.00 -18.78
CA ASP A 248 -14.06 10.90 -19.50
C ASP A 248 -13.59 9.53 -18.97
N PHE A 249 -12.41 9.47 -18.33
CA PHE A 249 -11.91 8.28 -17.64
C PHE A 249 -12.86 7.75 -16.56
N LEU A 250 -13.49 8.65 -15.79
CA LEU A 250 -14.41 8.26 -14.71
C LEU A 250 -15.84 8.01 -15.21
N ALA A 251 -16.14 8.28 -16.48
CA ALA A 251 -17.49 8.13 -17.01
C ALA A 251 -18.04 6.69 -16.87
N ASP A 252 -17.14 5.70 -16.90
CA ASP A 252 -17.46 4.28 -16.74
C ASP A 252 -17.25 3.76 -15.29
N PHE A 253 -16.97 4.65 -14.34
CA PHE A 253 -16.73 4.30 -12.94
C PHE A 253 -17.94 4.66 -12.08
N THR A 254 -18.14 3.89 -11.01
CA THR A 254 -19.23 4.15 -10.08
C THR A 254 -18.80 5.15 -9.00
N ASP A 255 -19.59 6.20 -8.79
CA ASP A 255 -19.43 7.12 -7.67
C ASP A 255 -19.83 6.41 -6.37
N PHE A 256 -18.84 6.00 -5.58
CA PHE A 256 -19.05 5.21 -4.38
C PHE A 256 -19.79 6.03 -3.30
N ASP A 257 -19.52 7.32 -3.21
CA ASP A 257 -20.12 8.23 -2.22
C ASP A 257 -21.57 8.58 -2.54
N ALA A 258 -21.95 8.55 -3.82
CA ALA A 258 -23.32 8.82 -4.24
C ALA A 258 -24.29 7.64 -4.04
N MET A 259 -23.79 6.42 -3.75
CA MET A 259 -24.63 5.24 -3.59
C MET A 259 -25.52 5.30 -2.35
N THR A 260 -26.77 4.86 -2.49
CA THR A 260 -27.62 4.50 -1.34
C THR A 260 -27.10 3.24 -0.62
N GLU A 261 -27.57 2.98 0.61
CA GLU A 261 -27.17 1.78 1.37
C GLU A 261 -27.42 0.48 0.59
N ASP A 262 -28.56 0.36 -0.11
CA ASP A 262 -28.93 -0.84 -0.87
C ASP A 262 -28.09 -0.97 -2.15
N GLU A 263 -27.81 0.13 -2.85
CA GLU A 263 -26.91 0.14 -4.01
C GLU A 263 -25.49 -0.23 -3.59
N ARG A 264 -25.00 0.33 -2.48
CA ARG A 264 -23.66 0.04 -1.95
C ARG A 264 -23.52 -1.42 -1.56
N LEU A 265 -24.52 -1.98 -0.87
CA LEU A 265 -24.55 -3.40 -0.55
C LEU A 265 -24.46 -4.27 -1.82
N GLY A 266 -25.31 -3.99 -2.82
CA GLY A 266 -25.33 -4.74 -4.07
C GLY A 266 -24.00 -4.66 -4.83
N PHE A 267 -23.44 -3.46 -4.95
CA PHE A 267 -22.14 -3.22 -5.57
C PHE A 267 -21.01 -3.97 -4.87
N CYS A 268 -20.89 -3.82 -3.54
CA CYS A 268 -19.85 -4.49 -2.77
C CYS A 268 -19.96 -6.02 -2.86
N GLN A 269 -21.19 -6.56 -2.83
CA GLN A 269 -21.42 -7.99 -2.98
C GLN A 269 -21.05 -8.50 -4.38
N GLU A 270 -21.34 -7.74 -5.44
CA GLU A 270 -20.95 -8.08 -6.80
C GLU A 270 -19.42 -8.14 -6.93
N ILE A 271 -18.71 -7.16 -6.38
CA ILE A 271 -17.24 -7.11 -6.39
C ILE A 271 -16.65 -8.26 -5.56
N CYS A 272 -17.17 -8.51 -4.34
CA CYS A 272 -16.75 -9.67 -3.55
C CYS A 272 -16.96 -10.98 -4.32
N GLY A 273 -18.11 -11.14 -4.99
CA GLY A 273 -18.39 -12.29 -5.84
C GLY A 273 -17.41 -12.42 -7.02
N LYS A 274 -17.11 -11.31 -7.71
CA LYS A 274 -16.15 -11.21 -8.82
C LYS A 274 -14.74 -11.66 -8.44
N TYR A 275 -14.34 -11.40 -7.19
CA TYR A 275 -13.01 -11.75 -6.67
C TYR A 275 -13.01 -13.01 -5.79
N GLY A 276 -14.17 -13.65 -5.58
CA GLY A 276 -14.28 -14.85 -4.76
C GLY A 276 -14.01 -14.61 -3.27
N ILE A 277 -14.24 -13.38 -2.79
CA ILE A 277 -14.09 -12.99 -1.39
C ILE A 277 -15.28 -13.56 -0.61
N SER A 278 -15.00 -14.38 0.38
CA SER A 278 -16.00 -15.07 1.19
C SER A 278 -16.44 -14.22 2.40
N THR A 279 -17.55 -14.62 3.02
CA THR A 279 -17.99 -14.01 4.28
C THR A 279 -16.96 -14.23 5.40
N ASP A 280 -16.23 -15.35 5.39
CA ASP A 280 -15.17 -15.63 6.38
C ASP A 280 -13.99 -14.66 6.21
N ASP A 281 -13.63 -14.33 4.97
CA ASP A 281 -12.61 -13.32 4.66
C ASP A 281 -13.03 -11.95 5.20
N MET A 282 -14.28 -11.55 4.95
CA MET A 282 -14.84 -10.31 5.50
C MET A 282 -14.81 -10.29 7.03
N TYR A 283 -15.25 -11.37 7.68
CA TYR A 283 -15.26 -11.46 9.15
C TYR A 283 -13.86 -11.43 9.76
N SER A 284 -12.84 -11.94 9.04
CA SER A 284 -11.45 -11.84 9.51
C SER A 284 -10.94 -10.39 9.59
N MET A 285 -11.57 -9.47 8.86
CA MET A 285 -11.36 -8.02 8.95
C MET A 285 -12.37 -7.31 9.86
N GLY A 286 -13.25 -8.07 10.55
CA GLY A 286 -14.32 -7.51 11.37
C GLY A 286 -15.45 -6.87 10.58
N ILE A 287 -15.59 -7.22 9.29
CA ILE A 287 -16.63 -6.68 8.40
C ILE A 287 -17.76 -7.71 8.28
N THR A 288 -18.98 -7.31 8.62
CA THR A 288 -20.18 -8.09 8.37
C THR A 288 -20.83 -7.75 7.03
N THR A 289 -21.76 -8.57 6.56
CA THR A 289 -22.51 -8.26 5.34
C THR A 289 -23.34 -6.97 5.47
N ASP A 290 -23.85 -6.64 6.67
CA ASP A 290 -24.61 -5.41 6.87
C ASP A 290 -23.71 -4.17 6.86
N ASP A 291 -22.45 -4.31 7.29
CA ASP A 291 -21.46 -3.22 7.26
C ASP A 291 -21.17 -2.75 5.83
N LEU A 292 -21.32 -3.61 4.81
CA LEU A 292 -21.15 -3.23 3.40
C LEU A 292 -22.08 -2.08 2.96
N LYS A 293 -23.20 -1.85 3.65
CA LYS A 293 -24.10 -0.72 3.37
C LYS A 293 -23.49 0.64 3.69
N ARG A 294 -22.49 0.66 4.59
CA ARG A 294 -21.90 1.88 5.17
C ARG A 294 -20.38 1.88 5.18
N ILE A 295 -19.75 0.82 4.68
CA ILE A 295 -18.29 0.73 4.53
C ILE A 295 -17.79 1.89 3.68
N ASP A 296 -16.71 2.54 4.10
CA ASP A 296 -16.05 3.56 3.30
C ASP A 296 -15.23 2.94 2.15
N PHE A 297 -14.87 3.77 1.17
CA PHE A 297 -14.22 3.32 -0.05
C PHE A 297 -12.85 2.70 0.22
N ASP A 298 -12.05 3.31 1.08
CA ASP A 298 -10.70 2.85 1.43
C ASP A 298 -10.75 1.50 2.15
N LYS A 299 -11.67 1.34 3.10
CA LYS A 299 -11.84 0.08 3.84
C LYS A 299 -12.33 -1.05 2.95
N PHE A 300 -13.19 -0.73 1.99
CA PHE A 300 -13.62 -1.70 0.99
C PHE A 300 -12.48 -2.08 0.04
N GLY A 301 -11.67 -1.11 -0.39
CA GLY A 301 -10.44 -1.36 -1.15
C GLY A 301 -9.48 -2.29 -0.40
N GLU A 302 -9.23 -2.05 0.89
CA GLU A 302 -8.39 -2.89 1.74
C GLU A 302 -8.89 -4.35 1.77
N LEU A 303 -10.21 -4.55 1.90
CA LEU A 303 -10.83 -5.87 1.84
C LEU A 303 -10.55 -6.56 0.50
N VAL A 304 -10.74 -5.84 -0.61
CA VAL A 304 -10.53 -6.38 -1.96
C VAL A 304 -9.07 -6.75 -2.15
N TYR A 305 -8.12 -5.86 -1.88
CA TYR A 305 -6.69 -6.11 -2.11
C TYR A 305 -6.10 -7.18 -1.19
N LYS A 306 -6.66 -7.38 -0.01
CA LYS A 306 -6.20 -8.41 0.92
C LYS A 306 -6.57 -9.83 0.48
N PHE A 307 -7.74 -10.02 -0.15
CA PHE A 307 -8.28 -11.36 -0.41
C PHE A 307 -8.52 -11.68 -1.89
N ALA A 308 -8.53 -10.68 -2.77
CA ALA A 308 -8.62 -10.94 -4.19
C ALA A 308 -7.34 -11.63 -4.70
N PRO A 309 -7.45 -12.74 -5.43
CA PRO A 309 -6.29 -13.39 -6.02
C PRO A 309 -5.70 -12.55 -7.14
N ALA A 310 -4.40 -12.71 -7.41
CA ALA A 310 -3.76 -12.14 -8.59
C ALA A 310 -4.47 -12.60 -9.88
N ALA A 311 -4.42 -11.78 -10.92
CA ALA A 311 -5.15 -12.00 -12.18
C ALA A 311 -4.83 -13.36 -12.84
N ASP A 312 -3.62 -13.89 -12.65
CA ASP A 312 -3.16 -15.13 -13.28
C ASP A 312 -3.74 -16.41 -12.64
N GLU A 313 -4.15 -16.36 -11.37
CA GLU A 313 -4.77 -17.50 -10.67
C GLU A 313 -6.25 -17.74 -11.04
N LYS A 314 -6.93 -16.73 -11.62
CA LYS A 314 -8.31 -16.90 -12.12
C LYS A 314 -8.42 -18.04 -13.12
N SER A 315 -7.37 -18.26 -13.92
CA SER A 315 -7.37 -19.28 -14.97
C SER A 315 -7.31 -20.72 -14.46
N ASP A 316 -6.90 -20.96 -13.21
CA ASP A 316 -6.75 -22.30 -12.65
C ASP A 316 -7.84 -22.66 -11.63
N LYS A 317 -8.43 -21.68 -10.93
CA LYS A 317 -9.61 -21.90 -10.08
C LYS A 317 -10.85 -22.21 -10.91
N ASP A 318 -11.08 -21.47 -12.00
CA ASP A 318 -12.19 -21.74 -12.95
C ASP A 318 -12.05 -23.10 -13.64
N LYS A 319 -10.82 -23.58 -13.89
CA LYS A 319 -10.57 -24.94 -14.41
C LYS A 319 -10.82 -26.03 -13.36
N LYS A 320 -10.58 -25.74 -12.09
CA LYS A 320 -10.75 -26.70 -11.00
C LYS A 320 -12.22 -26.85 -10.63
N ASP A 321 -12.97 -25.75 -10.62
CA ASP A 321 -14.40 -25.77 -10.32
C ASP A 321 -15.23 -26.34 -11.50
N SER A 322 -14.85 -26.05 -12.75
CA SER A 322 -15.44 -26.70 -13.92
C SER A 322 -15.13 -28.21 -14.03
N LYS A 323 -14.04 -28.69 -13.42
CA LYS A 323 -13.74 -30.12 -13.30
C LYS A 323 -14.54 -30.78 -12.17
N ALA A 324 -14.74 -30.08 -11.05
CA ALA A 324 -15.54 -30.58 -9.93
C ALA A 324 -17.04 -30.71 -10.27
N ASP A 325 -17.60 -29.79 -11.08
CA ASP A 325 -19.00 -29.90 -11.54
C ASP A 325 -19.20 -31.01 -12.58
N LYS A 326 -18.18 -31.31 -13.39
CA LYS A 326 -18.23 -32.41 -14.35
C LYS A 326 -18.21 -33.78 -13.65
N ASP A 327 -17.37 -33.92 -12.62
CA ASP A 327 -17.28 -35.16 -11.81
C ASP A 327 -18.52 -35.38 -10.91
N LYS A 328 -19.32 -34.34 -10.65
CA LYS A 328 -20.60 -34.45 -9.93
C LYS A 328 -21.74 -34.86 -10.85
N LYS A 329 -21.79 -34.32 -12.07
CA LYS A 329 -22.81 -34.68 -13.07
C LYS A 329 -22.70 -36.13 -13.55
N ASP A 330 -21.48 -36.66 -13.65
CA ASP A 330 -21.25 -38.06 -14.04
C ASP A 330 -21.56 -39.07 -12.91
N LYS A 331 -21.84 -38.62 -11.68
CA LYS A 331 -22.17 -39.46 -10.53
C LYS A 331 -23.66 -39.58 -10.23
N ASP A 332 -24.48 -38.63 -10.68
CA ASP A 332 -25.93 -38.64 -10.46
C ASP A 332 -26.71 -39.35 -11.59
N ASP A 333 -26.09 -39.63 -12.74
CA ASP A 333 -26.72 -40.36 -13.85
C ASP A 333 -26.60 -41.90 -13.75
N SER A 334 -26.04 -42.45 -12.65
CA SER A 334 -25.89 -43.91 -12.47
C SER A 334 -26.93 -44.55 -11.54
N SER A 335 -28.08 -43.92 -11.30
CA SER A 335 -29.14 -44.52 -10.48
C SER A 335 -30.56 -44.20 -10.93
N SER A 336 -30.91 -44.61 -12.16
CA SER A 336 -32.25 -45.13 -12.47
C SER A 336 -32.31 -45.51 -13.94
N GLU A 337 -32.47 -46.79 -14.26
CA GLU A 337 -33.52 -47.25 -15.17
C GLU A 337 -33.48 -48.78 -15.28
N SER A 338 -34.48 -49.39 -14.65
CA SER A 338 -35.03 -50.68 -15.01
C SER A 338 -35.91 -50.53 -16.24
N GLU A 339 -35.74 -51.40 -17.24
CA GLU A 339 -36.79 -52.25 -17.84
C GLU A 339 -36.56 -52.57 -19.33
N GLU A 340 -36.65 -53.88 -19.59
CA GLU A 340 -37.16 -54.55 -20.79
C GLU A 340 -36.67 -54.14 -22.19
N LYS A 341 -35.99 -55.10 -22.83
CA LYS A 341 -36.51 -55.64 -24.10
C LYS A 341 -36.05 -57.08 -24.37
N LYS A 342 -37.05 -57.85 -24.78
CA LYS A 342 -37.06 -59.22 -25.28
C LYS A 342 -35.96 -59.49 -26.31
N ASP A 343 -35.33 -60.65 -26.18
CA ASP A 343 -34.84 -61.42 -27.31
C ASP A 343 -35.34 -62.87 -27.23
N SER A 344 -35.73 -63.35 -28.40
CA SER A 344 -36.27 -64.65 -28.74
C SER A 344 -35.16 -65.65 -29.01
N GLU A 345 -35.24 -66.88 -28.48
CA GLU A 345 -34.87 -68.07 -29.25
C GLU A 345 -35.48 -69.36 -28.66
N SER A 346 -36.15 -70.08 -29.58
CA SER A 346 -36.52 -71.51 -29.66
C SER A 346 -36.36 -72.46 -28.47
N GLN A 347 -37.41 -73.26 -28.22
CA GLN A 347 -37.37 -74.70 -28.53
C GLN A 347 -38.74 -75.41 -28.51
N GLU A 348 -38.89 -76.26 -29.53
CA GLU A 348 -39.73 -77.43 -29.77
C GLU A 348 -40.66 -78.01 -28.69
N ASP A 349 -41.90 -78.24 -29.13
CA ASP A 349 -42.56 -79.55 -29.30
C ASP A 349 -42.93 -80.36 -28.04
N THR A 350 -44.24 -80.53 -27.79
CA THR A 350 -44.96 -81.82 -27.96
C THR A 350 -46.34 -81.84 -27.26
N SER A 351 -47.33 -82.28 -28.04
CA SER A 351 -48.36 -83.28 -27.69
C SER A 351 -49.43 -83.03 -26.60
N LYS A 352 -50.67 -83.08 -27.12
CA LYS A 352 -51.79 -83.99 -26.77
C LYS A 352 -52.93 -83.50 -25.85
N GLU A 353 -54.10 -83.59 -26.50
CA GLU A 353 -55.49 -83.82 -26.07
C GLU A 353 -56.22 -82.78 -25.20
#